data_AF-A0L078-F1
#
_entry.id   AF-A0L078-F1
#
_cell.length_a   1.000
_cell.length_b   1.000
_cell.length_c   1.000
_cell.angle_alpha   90.00
_cell.angle_beta   90.00
_cell.angle_gamma   90.00
#
_symmetry.space_group_name_H-M   'P 1'
#
loop_
_entity.id
_entity.type
_entity.pdbx_description
1 polymer ?
#
loop_
_entity_poly.entity_id
_entity_poly.type
_entity_poly.pdbx_seq_one_letter_code
_entity_poly.pdbx_strand_id
1 'polypeptide(L)'
;MTDTSNTTIFELADQFIALANQLSQQEGDVGKVGTALRFAAARFNAFEAAIKSADLGAEKDNALDWFSAEYREMLSDNLDDHIANPPVMQEEAAADDSVQIFKG
;
A
#
# COMPACT_ATOMS: atom_id res chain seq x y z
N MET A 1 8.68 -22.94 -26.67
CA MET A 1 9.19 -21.82 -25.85
C MET A 1 8.17 -21.58 -24.76
N THR A 2 8.41 -22.07 -23.55
CA THR A 2 7.55 -21.79 -22.38
C THR A 2 8.16 -20.61 -21.66
N ASP A 3 7.65 -19.42 -21.96
CA ASP A 3 8.00 -18.19 -21.26
C ASP A 3 7.57 -18.36 -19.79
N THR A 4 8.54 -18.61 -18.92
CA THR A 4 8.31 -18.64 -17.48
C THR A 4 8.59 -17.23 -16.99
N SER A 5 7.65 -16.32 -17.28
CA SER A 5 7.71 -14.96 -16.76
C SER A 5 7.55 -15.05 -15.24
N ASN A 6 8.69 -15.05 -14.55
CA ASN A 6 8.77 -15.18 -13.10
C ASN A 6 8.36 -13.83 -12.52
N THR A 7 7.11 -13.70 -12.07
CA THR A 7 6.58 -12.44 -11.52
C THR A 7 7.41 -12.02 -10.31
N THR A 8 7.92 -10.79 -10.34
CA THR A 8 8.70 -10.21 -9.26
C THR A 8 7.82 -9.83 -8.08
N ILE A 9 8.43 -9.71 -6.90
CA ILE A 9 7.78 -9.16 -5.70
C ILE A 9 7.18 -7.77 -5.98
N PHE A 10 7.84 -6.94 -6.79
CA PHE A 10 7.36 -5.61 -7.15
C PHE A 10 6.08 -5.68 -7.99
N GLU A 11 6.03 -6.53 -9.00
CA GLU A 11 4.84 -6.72 -9.84
C GLU A 11 3.65 -7.30 -9.06
N LEU A 12 3.91 -8.10 -8.01
CA LEU A 12 2.86 -8.57 -7.10
C LEU A 12 2.39 -7.44 -6.17
N ALA A 13 3.31 -6.64 -5.62
CA ALA A 13 3.00 -5.49 -4.79
C ALA A 13 2.14 -4.47 -5.55
N ASP A 14 2.49 -4.18 -6.81
CA ASP A 14 1.74 -3.26 -7.67
C ASP A 14 0.29 -3.69 -7.87
N GLN A 15 0.01 -4.99 -7.95
CA GLN A 15 -1.36 -5.50 -8.04
C GLN A 15 -2.16 -5.21 -6.75
N PHE A 16 -1.55 -5.37 -5.57
CA PHE A 16 -2.19 -5.01 -4.31
C PHE A 16 -2.42 -3.50 -4.19
N ILE A 17 -1.46 -2.68 -4.64
CA ILE A 17 -1.58 -1.22 -4.66
C ILE A 17 -2.67 -0.76 -5.63
N ALA A 18 -2.76 -1.35 -6.83
CA ALA A 18 -3.82 -1.05 -7.79
C ALA A 18 -5.21 -1.28 -7.19
N LEU A 19 -5.40 -2.40 -6.48
CA LEU A 19 -6.65 -2.68 -5.77
C LEU A 19 -6.88 -1.69 -4.62
N ALA A 20 -5.86 -1.37 -3.82
CA ALA A 20 -5.99 -0.38 -2.75
C ALA A 20 -6.38 1.02 -3.28
N ASN A 21 -5.84 1.43 -4.43
CA ASN A 21 -6.20 2.69 -5.08
C ASN A 21 -7.67 2.68 -5.53
N GLN A 22 -8.14 1.58 -6.14
CA GLN A 22 -9.54 1.42 -6.52
C GLN A 22 -10.46 1.52 -5.30
N LEU A 23 -10.14 0.80 -4.22
CA LEU A 23 -10.92 0.82 -2.98
C LEU A 23 -10.90 2.20 -2.33
N SER A 24 -9.78 2.92 -2.39
CA SER A 24 -9.66 4.27 -1.80
C SER A 24 -10.58 5.26 -2.52
N GLN A 25 -10.70 5.14 -3.84
CA GLN A 25 -11.67 5.94 -4.62
C GLN A 25 -13.12 5.56 -4.30
N GLN A 26 -13.41 4.27 -4.13
CA GLN A 26 -14.77 3.79 -3.82
C GLN A 26 -15.24 4.20 -2.42
N GLU A 27 -14.35 4.11 -1.44
CA GLU A 27 -14.66 4.40 -0.04
C GLU A 27 -14.48 5.90 0.32
N GLY A 28 -13.77 6.67 -0.50
CA GLY A 28 -13.44 8.06 -0.23
C GLY A 28 -12.51 8.25 0.98
N ASP A 29 -11.84 7.19 1.44
CA ASP A 29 -11.02 7.18 2.65
C ASP A 29 -9.79 6.27 2.49
N VAL A 30 -8.65 6.91 2.18
CA VAL A 30 -7.35 6.23 2.06
C VAL A 30 -6.86 5.65 3.40
N GLY A 31 -7.24 6.25 4.53
CA GLY A 31 -6.85 5.79 5.86
C GLY A 31 -7.56 4.48 6.25
N LYS A 32 -8.85 4.38 5.92
CA LYS A 32 -9.64 3.15 6.05
C LYS A 32 -9.06 2.02 5.20
N VAL A 33 -8.77 2.29 3.93
CA VAL A 33 -8.21 1.27 3.03
C VAL A 33 -6.79 0.88 3.43
N GLY A 34 -5.95 1.83 3.83
CA GLY A 34 -4.61 1.53 4.37
C GLY A 34 -4.66 0.67 5.63
N THR A 35 -5.65 0.87 6.50
CA THR A 35 -5.88 0.01 7.67
C THR A 35 -6.34 -1.39 7.26
N ALA A 36 -7.24 -1.49 6.28
CA ALA A 36 -7.67 -2.77 5.72
C ALA A 36 -6.50 -3.54 5.09
N LEU A 37 -5.60 -2.85 4.37
CA LEU A 37 -4.42 -3.45 3.75
C LEU A 37 -3.45 -4.03 4.79
N ARG A 38 -3.15 -3.29 5.87
CA ARG A 38 -2.35 -3.81 7.00
C ARG A 38 -2.98 -5.04 7.64
N PHE A 39 -4.30 -5.03 7.83
CA PHE A 39 -5.01 -6.18 8.40
C PHE A 39 -5.01 -7.40 7.45
N ALA A 40 -5.15 -7.17 6.15
CA ALA A 40 -5.06 -8.22 5.13
C ALA A 40 -3.66 -8.86 5.10
N ALA A 41 -2.61 -8.04 5.11
CA ALA A 41 -1.23 -8.51 5.18
C ALA A 41 -0.98 -9.35 6.44
N ALA A 42 -1.44 -8.89 7.62
CA ALA A 42 -1.30 -9.64 8.87
C ALA A 42 -1.97 -11.04 8.79
N ARG A 43 -3.17 -11.13 8.20
CA ARG A 43 -3.87 -12.41 8.02
C ARG A 43 -3.14 -13.35 7.05
N PHE A 44 -2.62 -12.79 5.96
CA PHE A 44 -1.87 -13.56 4.97
C PHE A 44 -0.56 -14.08 5.55
N ASN A 45 0.20 -13.24 6.25
CA ASN A 45 1.47 -13.62 6.88
C ASN A 45 1.27 -14.61 8.04
N ALA A 46 0.19 -14.49 8.81
CA ALA A 46 -0.17 -15.49 9.81
C ALA A 46 -0.47 -16.86 9.17
N PHE A 47 -1.14 -16.88 8.02
CA PHE A 47 -1.36 -18.09 7.25
C PHE A 47 -0.04 -18.65 6.67
N GLU A 48 0.83 -17.79 6.14
CA GLU A 48 2.17 -18.16 5.68
C GLU A 48 2.99 -18.84 6.79
N ALA A 49 2.99 -18.26 8.00
CA ALA A 49 3.63 -18.85 9.17
C ALA A 49 3.03 -20.22 9.48
N ALA A 50 1.70 -20.34 9.46
CA ALA A 50 1.00 -21.58 9.79
C ALA A 50 1.31 -22.73 8.82
N ILE A 51 1.53 -22.45 7.53
CA ILE A 51 1.87 -23.49 6.55
C ILE A 51 3.36 -23.85 6.50
N LYS A 52 4.23 -22.96 7.00
CA LYS A 52 5.69 -23.17 7.04
C LYS A 52 6.20 -23.75 8.36
N SER A 53 5.49 -23.50 9.45
CA SER A 53 5.89 -23.88 10.80
C SER A 53 5.48 -25.31 11.13
N ALA A 54 6.36 -26.06 11.82
CA ALA A 54 6.03 -27.36 12.39
C ALA A 54 5.32 -27.25 13.75
N ASP A 55 5.62 -26.19 14.52
CA ASP A 55 4.95 -25.85 15.78
C ASP A 55 4.76 -24.33 15.89
N LEU A 56 3.64 -23.84 15.35
CA LEU A 56 3.36 -22.40 15.32
C LEU A 56 3.20 -21.82 16.73
N GLY A 57 2.81 -22.64 17.71
CA GLY A 57 2.70 -22.20 19.09
C GLY A 57 4.06 -21.81 19.67
N ALA A 58 5.08 -22.63 19.44
CA ALA A 58 6.45 -22.37 19.86
C ALA A 58 7.15 -21.28 19.02
N GLU A 59 6.81 -21.18 17.73
CA GLU A 59 7.45 -20.25 16.79
C GLU A 59 6.76 -18.88 16.67
N LYS A 60 5.62 -18.68 17.35
CA LYS A 60 4.78 -17.48 17.22
C LYS A 60 5.56 -16.18 17.40
N ASP A 61 6.35 -16.07 18.46
CA ASP A 61 7.06 -14.83 18.78
C ASP A 61 8.17 -14.56 17.75
N ASN A 62 8.87 -15.60 17.30
CA ASN A 62 9.85 -15.48 16.21
C ASN A 62 9.20 -15.03 14.90
N ALA A 63 8.02 -15.55 14.58
CA ALA A 63 7.27 -15.13 13.39
C ALA A 63 6.84 -13.66 13.51
N LEU A 64 6.33 -13.23 14.67
CA LEU A 64 5.97 -11.84 14.91
C LEU A 64 7.15 -10.89 14.72
N ASP A 65 8.31 -11.23 15.30
CA ASP A 65 9.53 -10.43 15.17
C ASP A 65 9.99 -10.35 13.72
N TRP A 66 10.02 -11.48 13.01
CA TRP A 66 10.47 -11.51 11.62
C TRP A 66 9.56 -10.69 10.69
N PHE A 67 8.25 -10.95 10.68
CA PHE A 67 7.32 -10.22 9.80
C PHE A 67 7.25 -8.72 10.12
N SER A 68 7.33 -8.35 11.40
CA SER A 68 7.28 -6.94 11.79
C SER A 68 8.58 -6.19 11.47
N ALA A 69 9.73 -6.84 11.56
CA ALA A 69 11.02 -6.28 11.15
C ALA A 69 11.04 -6.00 9.64
N GLU A 70 10.67 -6.99 8.80
CA GLU A 70 10.61 -6.82 7.34
C GLU A 70 9.65 -5.70 6.94
N TYR A 71 8.45 -5.65 7.55
CA TYR A 71 7.50 -4.58 7.28
C TYR A 71 8.05 -3.20 7.68
N ARG A 72 8.74 -3.13 8.82
CA ARG A 72 9.33 -1.88 9.30
C ARG A 72 10.43 -1.38 8.36
N GLU A 73 11.29 -2.26 7.86
CA GLU A 73 12.36 -1.90 6.92
C GLU A 73 11.76 -1.35 5.61
N MET A 74 10.84 -2.12 4.99
CA MET A 74 10.16 -1.67 3.77
C MET A 74 9.43 -0.34 3.96
N LEU A 75 8.71 -0.18 5.07
CA LEU A 75 8.01 1.08 5.37
C LEU A 75 9.00 2.23 5.56
N SER A 76 10.13 2.00 6.23
CA SER A 76 11.16 3.02 6.43
C SER A 76 11.69 3.52 5.09
N ASP A 77 12.05 2.62 4.18
CA ASP A 77 12.58 2.98 2.86
C ASP A 77 11.59 3.82 2.05
N ASN A 78 10.30 3.45 2.07
CA ASN A 78 9.26 4.21 1.37
C ASN A 78 8.98 5.58 2.01
N LEU A 79 9.09 5.68 3.34
CA LEU A 79 8.96 6.96 4.03
C LEU A 79 10.15 7.88 3.72
N ASP A 80 11.37 7.34 3.69
CA ASP A 80 12.57 8.08 3.32
C ASP A 80 12.48 8.60 1.88
N ASP A 81 11.93 7.81 0.95
CA ASP A 81 11.65 8.28 -0.41
C ASP A 81 10.63 9.44 -0.42
N HIS A 82 9.53 9.35 0.33
CA HIS A 82 8.57 10.47 0.44
C HIS A 82 9.13 11.69 1.17
N ILE A 83 10.09 11.53 2.08
CA ILE A 83 10.80 12.65 2.71
C ILE A 83 11.71 13.33 1.68
N ALA A 84 12.40 12.56 0.84
CA ALA A 84 13.23 13.08 -0.24
C ALA A 84 12.39 13.70 -1.38
N ASN A 85 11.23 13.10 -1.65
CA ASN A 85 10.32 13.40 -2.76
C ASN A 85 8.88 13.62 -2.25
N PRO A 86 8.62 14.75 -1.56
CA PRO A 86 7.29 15.00 -1.01
C PRO A 86 6.23 15.14 -2.12
N PRO A 87 4.99 14.67 -1.89
CA PRO A 87 3.93 14.78 -2.88
C PRO A 87 3.63 16.24 -3.17
N VAL A 88 3.59 16.61 -4.45
CA VAL A 88 3.15 17.94 -4.87
C VAL A 88 1.66 18.04 -4.62
N MET A 89 1.27 18.78 -3.59
CA MET A 89 -0.13 19.17 -3.41
C MET A 89 -0.45 20.18 -4.52
N GLN A 90 -1.26 19.79 -5.50
CA GLN A 90 -1.87 20.77 -6.40
C GLN A 90 -2.83 21.59 -5.54
N GLU A 91 -2.45 22.84 -5.24
CA GLU A 91 -3.45 23.85 -4.91
C GLU A 91 -4.41 23.91 -6.10
N GLU A 92 -5.65 23.46 -5.90
CA GLU A 92 -6.74 23.76 -6.83
C GLU A 92 -6.71 25.26 -7.08
N ALA A 93 -6.33 25.66 -8.29
CA ALA A 93 -6.50 27.03 -8.74
C ALA A 93 -7.97 27.36 -8.56
N ALA A 94 -8.28 28.21 -7.58
CA ALA A 94 -9.61 28.75 -7.37
C ALA A 94 -10.11 29.25 -8.73
N ALA A 95 -11.24 28.69 -9.17
CA ALA A 95 -11.92 29.14 -10.37
C ALA A 95 -12.18 30.65 -10.24
N ASP A 96 -11.46 31.46 -11.03
CA ASP A 96 -11.80 32.87 -11.24
C ASP A 96 -13.01 32.91 -12.17
N ASP A 97 -14.17 32.79 -11.53
CA ASP A 97 -15.49 32.87 -12.13
C ASP A 97 -15.88 34.34 -12.31
N SER A 98 -15.11 35.12 -13.08
CA SER A 98 -15.49 36.50 -13.39
C SER A 98 -14.84 37.11 -14.64
N VAL A 99 -15.36 36.82 -15.84
CA VAL A 99 -15.73 37.87 -16.84
C VAL A 99 -16.70 37.26 -17.87
N GLN A 100 -18.01 37.38 -17.63
CA GLN A 100 -18.97 37.58 -18.72
C GLN A 100 -19.59 38.97 -18.56
N ILE A 101 -18.91 39.98 -19.10
CA ILE A 101 -19.55 41.27 -19.37
C ILE A 101 -20.12 41.18 -20.79
N PHE A 102 -21.40 40.86 -20.88
CA PHE A 102 -22.20 41.09 -22.07
C PHE A 102 -22.20 42.60 -22.38
N LYS A 103 -21.67 42.98 -23.55
CA LYS A 103 -21.97 44.28 -24.15
C LYS A 103 -23.14 44.09 -25.11
N GLY A 104 -24.22 44.80 -24.84
CA GLY A 104 -25.37 44.94 -25.74
C GLY A 104 -25.07 45.83 -26.93
#